data_AF-A0A059G687-F1
#
_entry.id   AF-A0A059G687-F1
#
_cell.length_a   1.000
_cell.length_b   1.000
_cell.length_c   1.000
_cell.angle_alpha   90.00
_cell.angle_beta   90.00
_cell.angle_gamma   90.00
#
_symmetry.space_group_name_H-M   'P 1'
#
loop_
_entity.id
_entity.type
_entity.pdbx_description
1 polymer ?
#
loop_
_entity_poly.entity_id
_entity_poly.type
_entity_poly.pdbx_seq_one_letter_code
_entity_poly.pdbx_strand_id
1 'polypeptide(L)'
;MTESYASFMLDHAAGNHDGALELAGDMHMLLNPKGAETAWLWSVIGGAMLEQRPPSEPTNTQKAKPWRRKARKMAQSARDLLAMAESSLEWKRGISGISYATTGTTGAKFIKLKPGQSAPAHGHGSLEATVVLQGQFSDGHGVYKRGDLVLGEPGKRHKPAAVGDETCICFIAETSHPLWNLFR
;
A
#
# COMPACT_ATOMS: atom_id res chain seq x y z
N MET A 1 -16.98 -0.52 -7.33
CA MET A 1 -15.79 0.15 -6.75
C MET A 1 -16.25 0.70 -5.42
N THR A 2 -15.56 0.44 -4.31
CA THR A 2 -15.94 1.02 -3.02
C THR A 2 -15.46 2.48 -2.95
N GLU A 3 -16.14 3.31 -2.16
CA GLU A 3 -15.74 4.71 -1.95
C GLU A 3 -14.32 4.80 -1.38
N SER A 4 -13.97 3.92 -0.45
CA SER A 4 -12.64 3.84 0.16
C SER A 4 -11.52 3.55 -0.84
N TYR A 5 -11.76 2.66 -1.81
CA TYR A 5 -10.80 2.37 -2.87
C TYR A 5 -10.60 3.57 -3.79
N ALA A 6 -11.69 4.23 -4.19
CA ALA A 6 -11.62 5.40 -5.06
C ALA A 6 -10.82 6.53 -4.40
N SER A 7 -11.09 6.82 -3.12
CA SER A 7 -10.36 7.81 -2.32
C SER A 7 -8.88 7.44 -2.18
N PHE A 8 -8.57 6.19 -1.87
CA PHE A 8 -7.17 5.73 -1.78
C PHE A 8 -6.41 5.95 -3.10
N MET A 9 -7.02 5.60 -4.23
CA MET A 9 -6.37 5.77 -5.53
C MET A 9 -6.25 7.24 -5.95
N LEU A 10 -7.20 8.09 -5.56
CA LEU A 10 -7.10 9.54 -5.74
C LEU A 10 -5.93 10.11 -4.94
N ASP A 11 -5.83 9.79 -3.64
CA ASP A 11 -4.73 10.23 -2.79
C ASP A 11 -3.38 9.75 -3.31
N HIS A 12 -3.33 8.52 -3.84
CA HIS A 12 -2.14 8.00 -4.48
C HIS A 12 -1.73 8.83 -5.71
N ALA A 13 -2.67 9.08 -6.63
CA ALA A 13 -2.43 9.87 -7.84
C ALA A 13 -2.05 11.33 -7.52
N ALA A 14 -2.63 11.90 -6.46
CA ALA A 14 -2.31 13.23 -5.97
C ALA A 14 -0.97 13.30 -5.23
N GLY A 15 -0.37 12.15 -4.87
CA GLY A 15 0.87 12.07 -4.11
C GLY A 15 0.71 12.38 -2.61
N ASN A 16 -0.47 12.14 -2.06
CA ASN A 16 -0.81 12.40 -0.65
C ASN A 16 -0.41 11.27 0.31
N HIS A 17 -0.13 10.07 -0.20
CA HIS A 17 0.23 8.93 0.66
C HIS A 17 1.60 9.10 1.33
N ASP A 18 1.72 8.54 2.54
CA ASP A 18 3.02 8.35 3.17
C ASP A 18 3.77 7.15 2.54
N GLY A 19 5.05 6.97 2.88
CA GLY A 19 5.90 6.01 2.17
C GLY A 19 5.38 4.57 2.15
N ALA A 20 4.73 4.07 3.21
CA ALA A 20 4.21 2.71 3.21
C ALA A 20 2.98 2.59 2.30
N LEU A 21 2.05 3.54 2.39
CA LEU A 21 0.84 3.55 1.56
C LEU A 21 1.14 3.90 0.10
N GLU A 22 2.17 4.72 -0.16
CA GLU A 22 2.70 5.01 -1.51
C GLU A 22 3.18 3.70 -2.16
N LEU A 23 3.97 2.90 -1.44
CA LEU A 23 4.41 1.59 -1.92
C LEU A 23 3.25 0.63 -2.20
N ALA A 24 2.21 0.62 -1.37
CA ALA A 24 1.05 -0.22 -1.60
C ALA A 24 0.31 0.18 -2.90
N GLY A 25 0.12 1.49 -3.12
CA GLY A 25 -0.47 2.01 -4.36
C GLY A 25 0.37 1.65 -5.59
N ASP A 26 1.68 1.87 -5.52
CA ASP A 26 2.62 1.53 -6.61
C ASP A 26 2.58 0.03 -6.94
N MET A 27 2.62 -0.84 -5.92
CA MET A 27 2.55 -2.30 -6.12
C MET A 27 1.21 -2.72 -6.74
N HIS A 28 0.11 -2.14 -6.29
CA HIS A 28 -1.21 -2.42 -6.86
C HIS A 28 -1.27 -2.03 -8.34
N MET A 29 -0.77 -0.85 -8.71
CA MET A 29 -0.69 -0.42 -10.12
C MET A 29 0.18 -1.34 -10.97
N LEU A 30 1.32 -1.80 -10.44
CA LEU A 30 2.24 -2.68 -11.16
C LEU A 30 1.68 -4.09 -11.37
N LEU A 31 0.84 -4.57 -10.47
CA LEU A 31 0.33 -5.94 -10.46
C LEU A 31 -1.10 -6.08 -10.98
N ASN A 32 -1.88 -5.00 -11.03
CA ASN A 32 -3.30 -5.03 -11.35
C ASN A 32 -3.66 -4.00 -12.43
N PRO A 33 -4.14 -4.43 -13.62
CA PRO A 33 -4.52 -3.54 -14.71
C PRO A 33 -5.57 -2.50 -14.31
N LYS A 34 -6.52 -2.87 -13.44
CA LYS A 34 -7.54 -1.94 -12.95
C LYS A 34 -6.95 -0.86 -12.05
N GLY A 35 -5.94 -1.22 -11.25
CA GLY A 35 -5.18 -0.26 -10.44
C GLY A 35 -4.46 0.75 -11.34
N ALA A 36 -3.78 0.26 -12.38
CA ALA A 36 -3.10 1.11 -13.36
C ALA A 36 -4.07 2.05 -14.09
N GLU A 37 -5.21 1.52 -14.56
CA GLU A 37 -6.26 2.29 -15.24
C GLU A 37 -6.84 3.38 -14.33
N THR A 38 -7.15 3.04 -13.06
CA THR A 38 -7.71 3.99 -12.09
C THR A 38 -6.73 5.14 -11.81
N ALA A 39 -5.45 4.83 -11.61
CA ALA A 39 -4.41 5.85 -11.39
C ALA A 39 -4.20 6.74 -12.63
N TRP A 40 -4.25 6.15 -13.83
CA TRP A 40 -4.18 6.92 -15.07
C TRP A 40 -5.36 7.88 -15.21
N LEU A 41 -6.59 7.44 -14.94
CA LEU A 41 -7.77 8.29 -14.99
C LEU A 41 -7.65 9.50 -14.06
N TRP A 42 -7.21 9.29 -12.82
CA TRP A 42 -6.98 10.40 -11.89
C TRP A 42 -5.86 11.34 -12.36
N SER A 43 -4.82 10.81 -13.00
CA SER A 43 -3.76 11.63 -13.58
C SER A 43 -4.26 12.49 -14.73
N VAL A 44 -5.17 11.98 -15.58
CA VAL A 44 -5.82 12.74 -16.66
C VAL A 44 -6.65 13.89 -16.09
N ILE A 45 -7.46 13.63 -15.05
CA ILE A 45 -8.25 14.66 -14.36
C ILE A 45 -7.33 15.73 -13.76
N GLY A 46 -6.26 15.32 -13.07
CA GLY A 46 -5.27 16.23 -12.53
C GLY A 46 -4.61 17.09 -13.61
N GLY A 47 -4.28 16.52 -14.77
CA GLY A 47 -3.77 17.23 -15.94
C GLY A 47 -4.75 18.30 -16.44
N ALA A 48 -6.01 17.94 -16.65
CA ALA A 48 -7.05 18.88 -17.10
C ALA A 48 -7.26 20.04 -16.09
N MET A 49 -7.19 19.76 -14.79
CA MET A 49 -7.26 20.80 -13.75
C MET A 49 -6.05 21.74 -13.79
N LEU A 50 -4.85 21.23 -14.10
CA LEU A 50 -3.66 22.04 -14.27
C LEU A 50 -3.75 22.95 -15.50
N GLU A 51 -4.31 22.45 -16.61
CA GLU A 51 -4.50 23.22 -17.84
C GLU A 51 -5.49 24.37 -17.69
N GLN A 52 -6.47 24.25 -16.81
CA GLN A 52 -7.45 25.32 -16.52
C GLN A 52 -6.89 26.46 -15.67
N ARG A 53 -5.69 26.29 -15.09
CA ARG A 53 -5.09 27.30 -14.24
C ARG A 53 -4.49 28.41 -15.11
N PRO A 54 -4.78 29.70 -14.84
CA PRO A 54 -4.15 30.78 -15.58
C PRO A 54 -2.62 30.67 -15.44
N PRO A 55 -1.85 30.90 -16.52
CA PRO A 55 -0.40 30.91 -16.44
C PRO A 55 0.04 31.89 -15.35
N SER A 56 0.76 31.39 -14.35
CA SER A 56 1.46 32.27 -13.43
C SER A 56 2.72 32.76 -14.12
N GLU A 57 2.97 34.07 -14.14
CA GLU A 57 4.27 34.57 -14.59
C GLU A 57 5.38 33.91 -13.75
N PRO A 58 6.46 33.44 -14.39
CA PRO A 58 7.62 32.96 -13.64
C PRO A 58 8.18 34.13 -12.86
N THR A 59 7.88 34.21 -11.56
CA THR A 59 8.38 35.29 -10.72
C THR A 59 9.91 35.18 -10.69
N ASN A 60 10.60 36.25 -11.14
CA ASN A 60 12.04 36.39 -10.96
C ASN A 60 12.33 36.70 -9.48
N THR A 61 12.16 35.71 -8.62
CA THR A 61 12.54 35.76 -7.21
C THR A 61 13.31 34.49 -6.89
N GLN A 62 14.62 34.68 -6.71
CA GLN A 62 15.52 33.85 -5.91
C GLN A 62 15.28 32.34 -6.02
N LYS A 63 15.94 31.66 -6.98
CA LYS A 63 16.09 30.20 -7.05
C LYS A 63 14.93 29.49 -6.33
N ALA A 64 13.70 29.60 -6.87
CA ALA A 64 12.54 28.97 -6.26
C ALA A 64 12.99 27.60 -5.80
N LYS A 65 13.07 27.36 -4.48
CA LYS A 65 13.54 26.08 -3.94
C LYS A 65 12.70 25.09 -4.71
N PRO A 66 13.30 24.21 -5.53
CA PRO A 66 12.50 23.37 -6.39
C PRO A 66 11.44 22.77 -5.51
N TRP A 67 10.18 22.82 -5.95
CA TRP A 67 9.13 21.97 -5.40
C TRP A 67 9.56 20.54 -5.74
N ARG A 68 10.66 20.11 -5.12
CA ARG A 68 10.99 18.74 -4.91
C ARG A 68 9.76 18.34 -4.11
N ARG A 69 8.88 17.54 -4.73
CA ARG A 69 8.43 16.30 -4.07
C ARG A 69 9.64 15.95 -3.22
N LYS A 70 9.58 16.17 -1.91
CA LYS A 70 10.71 15.81 -1.05
C LYS A 70 10.80 14.34 -1.39
N ALA A 71 11.74 13.98 -2.27
CA ALA A 71 11.83 12.66 -2.81
C ALA A 71 12.28 11.94 -1.56
N ARG A 72 11.28 11.46 -0.80
CA ARG A 72 11.50 10.71 0.40
C ARG A 72 12.36 9.62 -0.18
N LYS A 73 13.62 9.61 0.24
CA LYS A 73 14.57 8.61 -0.20
C LYS A 73 14.01 7.33 0.42
N MET A 74 13.01 6.75 -0.25
CA MET A 74 12.50 5.45 0.11
C MET A 74 13.70 4.55 -0.07
N ALA A 75 14.03 3.81 0.97
CA ALA A 75 15.16 2.90 0.90
C ALA A 75 14.98 1.93 -0.28
N GLN A 76 13.73 1.66 -0.65
CA GLN A 76 13.35 0.72 -1.70
C GLN A 76 12.14 1.22 -2.50
N SER A 77 12.13 0.98 -3.82
CA SER A 77 10.94 1.18 -4.66
C SER A 77 10.03 -0.04 -4.66
N ALA A 78 8.77 0.12 -5.06
CA ALA A 78 7.85 -1.01 -5.23
C ALA A 78 8.40 -2.06 -6.21
N ARG A 79 9.03 -1.63 -7.31
CA ARG A 79 9.65 -2.56 -8.29
C ARG A 79 10.76 -3.38 -7.66
N ASP A 80 11.63 -2.74 -6.88
CA ASP A 80 12.73 -3.45 -6.23
C ASP A 80 12.18 -4.47 -5.24
N LEU A 81 11.21 -4.07 -4.40
CA LEU A 81 10.56 -4.97 -3.43
C LEU A 81 9.86 -6.16 -4.12
N LEU A 82 9.22 -5.93 -5.26
CA LEU A 82 8.59 -7.00 -6.06
C LEU A 82 9.60 -7.91 -6.75
N ALA A 83 10.80 -7.40 -7.05
CA ALA A 83 11.88 -8.16 -7.66
C ALA A 83 12.71 -8.96 -6.62
N MET A 84 12.54 -8.70 -5.32
CA MET A 84 13.20 -9.46 -4.27
C MET A 84 12.74 -10.93 -4.30
N ALA A 85 13.69 -11.85 -4.40
CA ALA A 85 13.41 -13.27 -4.25
C ALA A 85 12.89 -13.54 -2.83
N GLU A 86 11.89 -14.42 -2.68
CA GLU A 86 11.38 -14.79 -1.35
C GLU A 86 12.50 -15.31 -0.42
N SER A 87 13.50 -15.99 -1.01
CA SER A 87 14.66 -16.55 -0.30
C SER A 87 15.64 -15.50 0.24
N SER A 88 15.62 -14.27 -0.27
CA SER A 88 16.47 -13.18 0.25
C SER A 88 15.85 -12.45 1.44
N LEU A 89 14.60 -12.76 1.78
CA LEU A 89 13.89 -12.16 2.91
C LEU A 89 14.19 -12.93 4.20
N GLU A 90 14.54 -12.19 5.25
CA GLU A 90 14.68 -12.74 6.60
C GLU A 90 13.31 -12.96 7.26
N TRP A 91 12.70 -14.11 6.97
CA TRP A 91 11.41 -14.49 7.55
C TRP A 91 11.54 -14.81 9.04
N LYS A 92 10.78 -14.07 9.86
CA LYS A 92 10.58 -14.33 11.29
C LYS A 92 9.21 -14.93 11.50
N ARG A 93 9.06 -15.77 12.53
CA ARG A 93 7.76 -16.37 12.89
C ARG A 93 7.18 -15.65 14.10
N GLY A 94 5.99 -15.09 13.94
CA GLY A 94 5.26 -14.43 15.01
C GLY A 94 4.60 -15.40 15.98
N ILE A 95 4.08 -14.87 17.08
CA ILE A 95 3.41 -15.65 18.14
C ILE A 95 2.15 -16.36 17.60
N SER A 96 1.49 -15.77 16.60
CA SER A 96 0.36 -16.39 15.89
C SER A 96 0.75 -17.49 14.89
N GLY A 97 2.04 -17.81 14.78
CA GLY A 97 2.58 -18.75 13.80
C GLY A 97 2.69 -18.20 12.38
N ILE A 98 2.22 -16.97 12.13
CA ILE A 98 2.34 -16.27 10.84
C ILE A 98 3.79 -15.83 10.65
N SER A 99 4.31 -16.01 9.43
CA SER A 99 5.64 -15.52 9.08
C SER A 99 5.58 -14.07 8.61
N TYR A 100 6.55 -13.25 9.00
CA TYR A 100 6.69 -11.87 8.56
C TYR A 100 8.15 -11.53 8.23
N ALA A 101 8.35 -10.55 7.35
CA ALA A 101 9.67 -10.02 7.02
C ALA A 101 9.61 -8.48 6.90
N THR A 102 10.72 -7.81 7.19
CA THR A 102 10.82 -6.34 7.06
C THR A 102 10.98 -5.95 5.59
N THR A 103 10.41 -4.80 5.23
CA THR A 103 10.59 -4.17 3.92
C THR A 103 11.69 -3.11 3.94
N GLY A 104 12.24 -2.78 5.12
CA GLY A 104 13.09 -1.62 5.33
C GLY A 104 12.35 -0.28 5.36
N THR A 105 11.03 -0.27 5.15
CA THR A 105 10.18 0.93 5.18
C THR A 105 9.32 0.94 6.44
N THR A 106 9.38 2.04 7.21
CA THR A 106 8.53 2.24 8.40
C THR A 106 7.06 2.14 8.02
N GLY A 107 6.29 1.35 8.79
CA GLY A 107 4.88 1.11 8.53
C GLY A 107 4.61 0.03 7.48
N ALA A 108 5.64 -0.65 6.95
CA ALA A 108 5.47 -1.69 5.94
C ALA A 108 6.17 -3.01 6.29
N LYS A 109 5.49 -4.12 6.04
CA LYS A 109 6.00 -5.49 6.28
C LYS A 109 5.48 -6.46 5.23
N PHE A 110 6.19 -7.55 5.02
CA PHE A 110 5.65 -8.71 4.32
C PHE A 110 5.05 -9.67 5.33
N ILE A 111 3.95 -10.33 4.96
CA ILE A 111 3.39 -11.47 5.67
C ILE A 111 3.32 -12.68 4.75
N LYS A 112 3.51 -13.87 5.32
CA LYS A 112 3.41 -15.14 4.63
C LYS A 112 2.53 -16.10 5.41
N LEU A 113 1.53 -16.63 4.70
CA LEU A 113 0.58 -17.61 5.18
C LEU A 113 0.76 -18.89 4.36
N LYS A 114 0.95 -20.02 5.05
CA LYS A 114 0.91 -21.34 4.42
C LYS A 114 -0.52 -21.63 3.89
N PRO A 115 -0.68 -22.55 2.93
CA PRO A 115 -2.00 -23.00 2.51
C PRO A 115 -2.91 -23.36 3.70
N GLY A 116 -4.12 -22.80 3.74
CA GLY A 116 -5.08 -22.99 4.83
C GLY A 116 -4.73 -22.31 6.16
N GLN A 117 -3.58 -21.64 6.28
CA GLN A 117 -3.21 -20.91 7.49
C GLN A 117 -4.09 -19.66 7.65
N SER A 118 -4.63 -19.48 8.85
CA SER A 118 -5.43 -18.32 9.22
C SER A 118 -4.74 -17.46 10.26
N ALA A 119 -4.82 -16.15 10.07
CA ALA A 119 -4.46 -15.19 11.09
C ALA A 119 -5.55 -15.10 12.18
N PRO A 120 -5.18 -14.76 13.42
CA PRO A 120 -6.17 -14.42 14.45
C PRO A 120 -7.09 -13.30 13.97
N ALA A 121 -8.35 -13.35 14.43
CA ALA A 121 -9.28 -12.27 14.19
C ALA A 121 -8.76 -10.99 14.86
N HIS A 122 -8.71 -9.90 14.09
CA HIS A 122 -8.21 -8.60 14.55
C HIS A 122 -9.03 -7.48 13.91
N GLY A 123 -8.81 -6.25 14.37
CA GLY A 123 -9.31 -5.06 13.70
C GLY A 123 -8.22 -4.01 13.60
N HIS A 124 -8.45 -2.99 12.78
CA HIS A 124 -7.46 -1.96 12.51
C HIS A 124 -7.73 -0.70 13.34
N GLY A 125 -6.68 -0.12 13.91
CA GLY A 125 -6.72 1.18 14.60
C GLY A 125 -6.51 2.37 13.66
N SER A 126 -6.04 2.10 12.45
CA SER A 126 -5.80 3.07 11.38
C SER A 126 -6.05 2.43 10.03
N LEU A 127 -5.87 3.18 8.94
CA LEU A 127 -5.90 2.61 7.61
C LEU A 127 -4.75 1.60 7.44
N GLU A 128 -5.11 0.40 7.03
CA GLU A 128 -4.19 -0.66 6.60
C GLU A 128 -4.47 -1.01 5.14
N ALA A 129 -3.43 -1.02 4.31
CA ALA A 129 -3.47 -1.48 2.94
C ALA A 129 -2.74 -2.82 2.82
N THR A 130 -3.45 -3.82 2.28
CA THR A 130 -2.89 -5.14 1.97
C THR A 130 -2.83 -5.32 0.47
N VAL A 131 -1.66 -5.63 -0.09
CA VAL A 131 -1.50 -6.01 -1.50
C VAL A 131 -1.08 -7.47 -1.57
N VAL A 132 -1.85 -8.30 -2.27
CA VAL A 132 -1.48 -9.71 -2.47
C VAL A 132 -0.37 -9.82 -3.49
N LEU A 133 0.75 -10.43 -3.11
CA LEU A 133 1.91 -10.63 -3.97
C LEU A 133 1.94 -12.03 -4.55
N GLN A 134 1.48 -13.04 -3.83
CA GLN A 134 1.43 -14.44 -4.28
C GLN A 134 0.24 -15.15 -3.66
N GLY A 135 -0.31 -16.13 -4.38
CA GLY A 135 -1.47 -16.89 -3.96
C GLY A 135 -2.68 -15.99 -3.78
N GLN A 136 -3.49 -16.31 -2.76
CA GLN A 136 -4.74 -15.61 -2.46
C GLN A 136 -5.15 -15.85 -1.00
N PHE A 137 -5.93 -14.92 -0.45
CA PHE A 137 -6.53 -15.05 0.87
C PHE A 137 -8.01 -14.65 0.85
N SER A 138 -8.76 -15.12 1.84
CA SER A 138 -10.11 -14.66 2.14
C SER A 138 -10.16 -14.08 3.54
N ASP A 139 -10.93 -13.01 3.74
CA ASP A 139 -11.14 -12.39 5.06
C ASP A 139 -12.59 -12.47 5.56
N GLY A 140 -13.43 -13.24 4.86
CA GLY A 140 -14.87 -13.34 5.09
C GLY A 140 -15.71 -12.32 4.32
N HIS A 141 -15.11 -11.25 3.79
CA HIS A 141 -15.79 -10.28 2.93
C HIS A 141 -15.53 -10.51 1.44
N GLY A 142 -14.44 -11.19 1.10
CA GLY A 142 -14.09 -11.54 -0.26
C GLY A 142 -12.96 -12.56 -0.34
N VAL A 143 -12.57 -12.86 -1.58
CA VAL A 143 -11.35 -13.59 -1.92
C VAL A 143 -10.50 -12.66 -2.75
N TYR A 144 -9.24 -12.49 -2.35
CA TYR A 144 -8.30 -11.54 -2.94
C TYR A 144 -7.09 -12.30 -3.45
N LYS A 145 -6.72 -12.02 -4.69
CA LYS A 145 -5.64 -12.70 -5.41
C LYS A 145 -4.52 -11.73 -5.74
N ARG A 146 -3.41 -12.26 -6.25
CA ARG A 146 -2.24 -11.45 -6.65
C ARG A 146 -2.64 -10.17 -7.38
N GLY A 147 -2.13 -9.05 -6.87
CA GLY A 147 -2.37 -7.70 -7.35
C GLY A 147 -3.58 -7.01 -6.72
N ASP A 148 -4.47 -7.70 -6.01
CA ASP A 148 -5.59 -7.04 -5.33
C ASP A 148 -5.09 -6.19 -4.15
N LEU A 149 -5.70 -5.01 -4.01
CA LEU A 149 -5.53 -4.09 -2.89
C LEU A 149 -6.75 -4.15 -1.99
N VAL A 150 -6.54 -4.45 -0.71
CA VAL A 150 -7.58 -4.54 0.31
C VAL A 150 -7.34 -3.48 1.36
N LEU A 151 -8.37 -2.71 1.67
CA LEU A 151 -8.33 -1.68 2.71
C LEU A 151 -9.01 -2.19 3.99
N GLY A 152 -8.22 -2.24 5.05
CA GLY A 152 -8.64 -2.39 6.44
C GLY A 152 -8.88 -1.00 7.03
N GLU A 153 -10.14 -0.59 7.11
CA GLU A 153 -10.52 0.69 7.71
C GLU A 153 -10.58 0.60 9.24
N PRO A 154 -10.41 1.72 9.96
CA PRO A 154 -10.57 1.74 11.42
C PRO A 154 -11.88 1.10 11.88
N GLY A 155 -11.79 0.20 12.84
CA GLY A 155 -12.96 -0.51 13.39
C GLY A 155 -13.46 -1.70 12.57
N LYS A 156 -12.98 -1.89 11.33
CA LYS A 156 -13.25 -3.12 10.57
C LYS A 156 -12.53 -4.28 11.24
N ARG A 157 -13.26 -5.37 11.50
CA ARG A 157 -12.70 -6.61 12.04
C ARG A 157 -12.80 -7.72 11.01
N HIS A 158 -11.75 -8.52 10.88
CA HIS A 158 -11.75 -9.65 9.96
C HIS A 158 -10.83 -10.77 10.46
N LYS A 159 -10.90 -11.92 9.78
CA LYS A 159 -10.08 -13.10 10.08
C LYS A 159 -9.49 -13.65 8.78
N PRO A 160 -8.36 -13.12 8.30
CA PRO A 160 -7.80 -13.55 7.03
C PRO A 160 -7.27 -14.98 7.09
N ALA A 161 -7.45 -15.71 5.99
CA ALA A 161 -6.95 -17.06 5.80
C ALA A 161 -6.48 -17.26 4.36
N ALA A 162 -5.32 -17.86 4.18
CA ALA A 162 -4.87 -18.30 2.86
C ALA A 162 -5.85 -19.36 2.33
N VAL A 163 -6.27 -19.22 1.07
CA VAL A 163 -7.22 -20.13 0.43
C VAL A 163 -6.58 -20.75 -0.82
N GLY A 164 -6.88 -22.02 -1.10
CA GLY A 164 -6.20 -22.80 -2.13
C GLY A 164 -4.98 -23.55 -1.59
N ASP A 165 -4.12 -23.98 -2.50
CA ASP A 165 -2.95 -24.85 -2.28
C ASP A 165 -1.60 -24.11 -2.35
N GLU A 166 -1.60 -22.85 -2.76
CA GLU A 166 -0.42 -22.00 -2.81
C GLU A 166 -0.18 -21.23 -1.50
N THR A 167 1.09 -20.98 -1.20
CA THR A 167 1.49 -20.01 -0.17
C THR A 167 0.97 -18.63 -0.54
N CYS A 168 0.34 -17.93 0.41
CA CYS A 168 -0.07 -16.55 0.23
C CYS A 168 0.95 -15.59 0.84
N ILE A 169 1.49 -14.69 0.02
CA ILE A 169 2.40 -13.62 0.45
C ILE A 169 1.69 -12.29 0.21
N CYS A 170 1.67 -11.43 1.22
CA CYS A 170 1.11 -10.08 1.11
C CYS A 170 2.10 -9.03 1.58
N PHE A 171 2.05 -7.87 0.94
CA PHE A 171 2.61 -6.63 1.46
C PHE A 171 1.55 -5.93 2.30
N ILE A 172 1.92 -5.53 3.52
CA ILE A 172 1.04 -4.80 4.44
C ILE A 172 1.66 -3.43 4.68
N ALA A 173 0.85 -2.40 4.52
CA ALA A 173 1.20 -1.02 4.81
C ALA A 173 0.18 -0.41 5.77
N GLU A 174 0.66 0.27 6.81
CA GLU A 174 -0.15 0.96 7.80
C GLU A 174 0.36 2.40 7.92
N THR A 175 -0.54 3.35 8.17
CA THR A 175 -0.13 4.73 8.48
C THR A 175 0.79 4.74 9.70
N SER A 176 1.99 5.30 9.55
CA SER A 176 2.92 5.43 10.66
C SER A 176 2.41 6.46 11.67
N HIS A 177 1.93 6.01 12.83
CA HIS A 177 1.61 6.91 13.93
C HIS A 177 2.90 7.31 14.64
N PRO A 178 3.20 8.61 14.79
CA PRO A 178 4.29 9.02 15.64
C PRO A 178 4.06 8.57 17.09
N LEU A 179 5.12 8.15 17.76
CA LEU A 179 5.07 7.55 19.10
C LEU A 179 4.39 8.44 20.17
N TRP A 180 4.31 9.76 19.96
CA TRP A 180 3.68 10.70 20.89
C TRP A 180 2.14 10.69 20.89
N ASN A 181 1.49 10.02 19.93
CA ASN A 181 0.03 9.88 19.89
C ASN A 181 -0.51 8.73 20.77
N LEU A 182 0.35 8.01 21.50
CA LEU A 182 -0.04 6.93 22.42
C LEU A 182 -0.42 7.41 23.84
N PHE A 183 -0.28 8.72 24.12
CA PHE A 183 -0.56 9.32 25.43
C PHE A 183 -1.67 10.38 25.39
N ARG A 184 -2.62 10.26 24.47
CA ARG A 184 -3.74 11.19 24.35
C ARG A 184 -5.09 10.48 24.38
#